data_AF-A0AAW5U8T0-F1
#
_entry.id   AF-A0AAW5U8T0-F1
#
_cell.length_a   1.000
_cell.length_b   1.000
_cell.length_c   1.000
_cell.angle_alpha   90.00
_cell.angle_beta   90.00
_cell.angle_gamma   90.00
#
_symmetry.space_group_name_H-M   'P 1'
#
loop_
_entity.id
_entity.type
_entity.pdbx_description
1 polymer ?
#
loop_
_entity_poly.entity_id
_entity_poly.type
_entity_poly.pdbx_seq_one_letter_code
_entity_poly.pdbx_strand_id
1 'polypeptide(L)'
;MEIIIYRRRFTRWGVDGTLVIKGTKVCNTIEHPERYLPAGDYEIAFVSIANKSRKMPVILRKGQAVWEVGINSPCLKPGNGPMTLKYGCIILGKAVASGLVIHSQEYFDRLCERLRKASKKMECIKLRIIDWGSDEISIAF
;
A
#
# COMPACT_ATOMS: atom_id res chain seq x y z
N MET A 1 -2.63 -2.32 -14.46
CA MET A 1 -3.09 -1.23 -13.57
C MET A 1 -1.87 -0.73 -12.83
N GLU A 2 -1.62 0.57 -12.85
CA GLU A 2 -0.47 1.17 -12.17
C GLU A 2 -0.94 1.89 -10.90
N ILE A 3 -0.27 1.59 -9.79
CA ILE A 3 -0.45 2.19 -8.48
C ILE A 3 0.88 2.79 -8.07
N ILE A 4 0.88 4.05 -7.65
CA ILE A 4 2.09 4.75 -7.21
C ILE A 4 1.87 5.21 -5.77
N ILE A 5 2.83 4.91 -4.90
CA ILE A 5 2.90 5.46 -3.55
C ILE A 5 4.03 6.48 -3.53
N TYR A 6 3.65 7.75 -3.36
CA TYR A 6 4.61 8.83 -3.11
C TYR A 6 4.79 8.99 -1.61
N ARG A 7 5.98 8.69 -1.09
CA ARG A 7 6.35 8.95 0.30
C ARG A 7 6.74 10.40 0.45
N ARG A 8 5.96 11.11 1.24
CA ARG A 8 6.04 12.56 1.41
C ARG A 8 6.95 12.92 2.57
N ARG A 9 6.79 12.22 3.70
CA ARG A 9 7.52 12.53 4.94
C ARG A 9 7.99 11.26 5.63
N PHE A 10 9.21 11.32 6.15
CA PHE A 10 9.77 10.31 7.03
C PHE A 10 9.87 10.90 8.42
N THR A 11 9.14 10.32 9.37
CA THR A 11 9.15 10.78 10.76
C THR A 11 9.40 9.61 11.69
N ARG A 12 9.75 9.90 12.95
CA ARG A 12 9.80 8.90 14.03
C ARG A 12 8.48 8.17 14.24
N TRP A 13 7.37 8.76 13.79
CA TRP A 13 6.03 8.21 13.97
C TRP A 13 5.57 7.37 12.79
N GLY A 14 6.26 7.39 11.66
CA GLY A 14 5.89 6.66 10.46
C GLY A 14 6.35 7.33 9.18
N VAL A 15 6.24 6.59 8.08
CA VAL A 15 6.44 7.12 6.73
C VAL A 15 5.09 7.46 6.14
N ASP A 16 4.82 8.75 5.98
CA ASP A 16 3.57 9.26 5.42
C ASP A 16 3.66 9.28 3.90
N GLY A 17 2.66 8.71 3.22
CA GLY A 17 2.58 8.69 1.77
C GLY A 17 1.20 9.01 1.22
N THR A 18 1.14 9.03 -0.11
CA THR A 18 -0.10 9.17 -0.89
C THR A 18 -0.12 8.12 -1.97
N LEU A 19 -1.22 7.36 -2.00
CA LEU A 19 -1.49 6.37 -3.02
C LEU A 19 -2.27 7.02 -4.16
N VAL A 20 -1.71 6.92 -5.35
CA VAL A 20 -2.24 7.45 -6.61
C VAL A 20 -2.47 6.28 -7.56
N ILE A 21 -3.60 6.32 -8.27
CA ILE A 21 -3.94 5.35 -9.30
C ILE A 21 -4.30 6.12 -10.57
N LYS A 22 -3.60 5.86 -11.68
CA LYS A 22 -3.82 6.54 -12.97
C LYS A 22 -3.84 8.08 -12.83
N GLY A 23 -2.89 8.63 -12.06
CA GLY A 23 -2.82 10.07 -11.79
C GLY A 23 -3.84 10.60 -10.78
N THR A 24 -4.83 9.84 -10.32
CA THR A 24 -5.79 10.32 -9.31
C THR A 24 -5.39 9.89 -7.91
N LYS A 25 -5.33 10.85 -6.96
CA LYS A 25 -5.17 10.55 -5.53
C LYS A 25 -6.33 9.68 -5.02
N VAL A 26 -6.00 8.53 -4.45
CA VAL A 26 -6.99 7.60 -3.90
C VAL A 26 -7.06 7.69 -2.40
N CYS A 27 -5.91 7.63 -1.72
CA CYS A 27 -5.83 7.70 -0.26
C CYS A 27 -4.44 8.07 0.20
N ASN A 28 -4.29 8.26 1.52
CA ASN A 28 -2.99 8.36 2.16
C ASN A 28 -2.53 6.99 2.65
N THR A 29 -1.21 6.86 2.77
CA THR A 29 -0.56 5.64 3.25
C THR A 29 0.31 5.94 4.44
N ILE A 30 0.47 4.93 5.30
CA ILE A 30 1.35 4.98 6.45
C ILE A 30 2.12 3.68 6.54
N GLU A 31 3.44 3.81 6.73
CA GLU A 31 4.35 2.68 6.89
C GLU A 31 5.11 2.79 8.22
N HIS A 32 5.69 1.67 8.65
CA HIS A 32 6.54 1.65 9.84
C HIS A 32 7.77 2.56 9.63
N PRO A 33 8.20 3.36 10.61
CA PRO A 33 9.33 4.29 10.45
C PRO A 33 10.68 3.60 10.13
N GLU A 34 10.88 2.37 10.61
CA GLU A 34 12.15 1.62 10.41
C GLU A 34 12.01 0.33 9.57
N ARG A 35 10.78 -0.10 9.30
CA ARG A 35 10.48 -1.43 8.70
C ARG A 35 9.62 -1.31 7.46
N TYR A 36 9.79 -0.21 6.73
CA TYR A 36 9.16 0.07 5.46
C TYR A 36 9.90 -0.62 4.32
N LEU A 37 9.26 -0.78 3.16
CA LEU A 37 9.91 -1.38 1.98
C LEU A 37 10.90 -0.39 1.34
N PRO A 38 11.96 -0.81 0.63
CA PRO A 38 12.75 0.14 -0.14
C PRO A 38 11.89 0.81 -1.24
N ALA A 39 12.30 1.99 -1.71
CA ALA A 39 11.70 2.56 -2.92
C ALA A 39 12.03 1.68 -4.13
N GLY A 40 11.09 1.58 -5.07
CA GLY A 40 11.27 0.74 -6.26
C GLY A 40 9.97 0.21 -6.85
N ASP A 41 10.16 -0.73 -7.78
CA ASP A 41 9.08 -1.39 -8.52
C ASP A 41 8.72 -2.74 -7.89
N TYR A 42 7.42 -2.93 -7.71
CA TYR A 42 6.79 -4.09 -7.10
C TYR A 42 5.56 -4.51 -7.91
N GLU A 43 5.07 -5.71 -7.62
CA GLU A 43 3.79 -6.19 -8.16
C GLU A 43 2.81 -6.42 -7.01
N ILE A 44 1.51 -6.28 -7.29
CA ILE A 44 0.46 -6.62 -6.32
C ILE A 44 -0.28 -7.86 -6.80
N ALA A 45 -0.25 -8.91 -5.99
CA ALA A 45 -1.04 -10.11 -6.19
C ALA A 45 -2.20 -10.17 -5.19
N PHE A 46 -3.37 -10.57 -5.66
CA PHE A 46 -4.56 -10.70 -4.84
C PHE A 46 -4.77 -12.16 -4.42
N VAL A 47 -4.10 -12.57 -3.34
CA VAL A 47 -4.02 -13.97 -2.89
C VAL A 47 -4.70 -14.21 -1.56
N SER A 48 -5.16 -15.44 -1.34
CA SER A 48 -5.62 -15.88 -0.02
C SER A 48 -4.39 -16.17 0.84
N ILE A 49 -4.24 -15.47 1.96
CA ILE A 49 -3.20 -15.76 2.94
C ILE A 49 -3.79 -16.75 3.96
N ALA A 50 -3.03 -17.78 4.35
CA ALA A 50 -3.42 -18.69 5.41
C ALA A 50 -3.90 -17.91 6.65
N ASN A 51 -5.05 -18.29 7.22
CA ASN A 51 -5.78 -17.62 8.31
C ASN A 51 -6.60 -16.38 7.96
N LYS A 52 -6.74 -16.01 6.68
CA LYS A 52 -7.68 -14.95 6.26
C LYS A 52 -8.65 -15.47 5.20
N SER A 53 -9.95 -15.36 5.49
CA SER A 53 -11.03 -15.76 4.57
C SER A 53 -11.11 -14.86 3.32
N ARG A 54 -10.55 -13.65 3.38
CA ARG A 54 -10.53 -12.69 2.27
C ARG A 54 -9.17 -12.70 1.57
N LYS A 55 -9.20 -12.72 0.24
CA LYS A 55 -8.02 -12.43 -0.59
C LYS A 55 -7.45 -11.05 -0.23
N MET A 56 -6.15 -11.00 0.00
CA MET A 56 -5.40 -9.83 0.43
C MET A 56 -4.54 -9.30 -0.73
N PRO A 57 -4.39 -7.97 -0.85
CA PRO A 57 -3.42 -7.36 -1.75
C PRO A 57 -2.01 -7.48 -1.16
N VAL A 58 -1.28 -8.50 -1.60
CA VAL A 58 0.12 -8.74 -1.21
C VAL A 58 1.05 -8.06 -2.20
N ILE A 59 2.10 -7.45 -1.67
CA ILE A 59 3.17 -6.82 -2.43
C ILE A 59 4.23 -7.89 -2.69
N LEU A 60 4.54 -8.12 -3.96
CA LEU A 60 5.57 -9.04 -4.42
C LEU A 60 6.82 -8.26 -4.80
N ARG A 61 7.98 -8.76 -4.37
CA ARG A 61 9.27 -8.27 -4.85
C ARG A 61 9.53 -8.79 -6.26
N LYS A 62 10.38 -8.10 -7.02
CA LYS A 62 10.77 -8.51 -8.36
C LYS A 62 11.34 -9.94 -8.32
N GLY A 63 10.73 -10.85 -9.08
CA GLY A 63 11.12 -12.26 -9.14
C GLY A 63 10.57 -13.16 -8.03
N GLN A 64 9.82 -12.61 -7.06
CA GLN A 64 9.15 -13.39 -6.03
C GLN A 64 7.87 -14.01 -6.60
N ALA A 65 7.74 -15.32 -6.49
CA ALA A 65 6.58 -16.02 -7.00
C ALA A 65 5.40 -15.99 -6.02
N VAL A 66 4.19 -16.12 -6.57
CA VAL A 66 2.94 -16.05 -5.80
C VAL A 66 2.84 -17.16 -4.74
N TRP A 67 3.40 -18.34 -5.00
CA TRP A 67 3.41 -19.47 -4.06
C TRP A 67 4.37 -19.29 -2.88
N GLU A 68 5.33 -18.37 -2.97
CA GLU A 68 6.25 -18.03 -1.88
C GLU A 68 5.63 -17.05 -0.87
N VAL A 69 4.40 -16.60 -1.14
CA VAL A 69 3.68 -15.66 -0.28
C VAL A 69 3.18 -16.38 0.98
N GLY A 70 3.82 -16.09 2.10
CA GLY A 70 3.40 -16.50 3.42
C GLY A 70 2.72 -15.39 4.23
N ILE A 71 2.42 -15.69 5.50
CA ILE A 71 1.86 -14.74 6.50
C ILE A 71 2.78 -13.53 6.72
N ASN A 72 4.09 -13.70 6.51
CA ASN A 72 5.11 -12.66 6.74
C ASN A 72 5.40 -11.82 5.48
N SER A 73 4.47 -11.78 4.53
CA SER A 73 4.65 -11.01 3.29
C SER A 73 4.12 -9.59 3.45
N PRO A 74 4.77 -8.59 2.81
CA PRO A 74 4.27 -7.21 2.81
C PRO A 74 2.90 -7.17 2.14
N CYS A 75 1.95 -6.47 2.75
CA CYS A 75 0.62 -6.29 2.16
C CYS A 75 0.05 -4.91 2.45
N LEU A 76 -0.87 -4.48 1.60
CA LEU A 76 -1.73 -3.34 1.92
C LEU A 76 -2.81 -3.84 2.89
N LYS A 77 -3.05 -3.11 3.97
CA LYS A 77 -4.03 -3.51 5.00
C LYS A 77 -4.66 -2.30 5.69
N PRO A 78 -5.84 -2.45 6.30
CA PRO A 78 -6.29 -1.51 7.32
C PRO A 78 -5.46 -1.70 8.60
N GLY A 79 -5.47 -0.70 9.47
CA GLY A 79 -4.73 -0.76 10.74
C GLY A 79 -4.92 0.51 11.57
N ASN A 80 -4.47 0.41 12.83
CA ASN A 80 -4.61 1.45 13.85
C ASN A 80 -3.33 2.25 14.08
N GLY A 81 -2.24 1.94 13.36
CA GLY A 81 -1.01 2.71 13.46
C GLY A 81 0.24 1.97 12.97
N PRO A 82 1.28 2.74 12.61
CA PRO A 82 2.50 2.24 11.98
C PRO A 82 3.37 1.37 12.89
N MET A 83 3.40 1.62 14.20
CA MET A 83 4.27 0.91 15.14
C MET A 83 3.93 -0.59 15.26
N THR A 84 2.69 -0.96 14.97
CA THR A 84 2.25 -2.37 14.95
C THR A 84 2.52 -3.08 13.63
N LEU A 85 2.98 -2.34 12.60
CA LEU A 85 3.24 -2.92 11.29
C LEU A 85 4.52 -3.74 11.28
N LYS A 86 4.41 -4.91 10.66
CA LYS A 86 5.50 -5.86 10.45
C LYS A 86 5.69 -6.11 8.96
N TYR A 87 6.89 -6.55 8.59
CA TYR A 87 7.19 -7.08 7.26
C TYR A 87 6.96 -6.12 6.09
N GLY A 88 7.06 -4.80 6.30
CA GLY A 88 6.82 -3.82 5.23
C GLY A 88 5.35 -3.69 4.81
N CYS A 89 4.41 -4.05 5.68
CA CYS A 89 3.00 -3.77 5.43
C CYS A 89 2.74 -2.26 5.42
N ILE A 90 1.75 -1.85 4.63
CA ILE A 90 1.37 -0.45 4.43
C ILE A 90 -0.10 -0.28 4.82
N ILE A 91 -0.38 0.69 5.70
CA ILE A 91 -1.74 1.06 6.07
C ILE A 91 -2.27 2.08 5.09
N LEU A 92 -3.54 1.93 4.71
CA LEU A 92 -4.28 2.88 3.90
C LEU A 92 -5.27 3.66 4.75
N GLY A 93 -5.54 4.92 4.42
CA GLY A 93 -6.61 5.69 5.05
C GLY A 93 -6.59 7.17 4.67
N LYS A 94 -7.31 8.00 5.44
CA LYS A 94 -7.25 9.45 5.35
C LYS A 94 -6.26 9.98 6.38
N ALA A 95 -5.22 10.70 5.94
CA ALA A 95 -4.26 11.29 6.86
C ALA A 95 -4.93 12.39 7.70
N VAL A 96 -4.66 12.39 9.01
CA VAL A 96 -5.13 13.42 9.95
C VAL A 96 -3.99 14.10 10.69
N ALA A 97 -2.92 13.35 10.95
CA ALA A 97 -1.67 13.85 11.51
C ALA A 97 -0.53 12.99 10.95
N SER A 98 0.71 13.43 11.09
CA SER A 98 1.86 12.62 10.70
C SER A 98 1.88 11.32 11.52
N GLY A 99 2.01 10.18 10.83
CA GLY A 99 1.95 8.87 11.46
C GLY A 99 0.54 8.43 11.89
N LEU A 100 -0.52 9.15 11.51
CA LEU A 100 -1.92 8.76 11.78
C LEU A 100 -2.85 8.87 10.57
N VAL A 101 -3.53 7.76 10.26
CA VAL A 101 -4.64 7.70 9.30
C VAL A 101 -5.91 7.19 9.97
N ILE A 102 -7.05 7.73 9.55
CA ILE A 102 -8.39 7.29 9.96
C ILE A 102 -9.16 6.70 8.78
N HIS A 103 -10.32 6.08 9.06
CA HIS A 103 -11.17 5.40 8.07
C HIS A 103 -10.43 4.30 7.29
N SER A 104 -9.41 3.67 7.89
CA SER A 104 -8.51 2.75 7.17
C SER A 104 -9.23 1.55 6.56
N GLN A 105 -10.25 1.03 7.25
CA GLN A 105 -11.10 -0.06 6.75
C GLN A 105 -11.87 0.33 5.48
N GLU A 106 -12.50 1.51 5.47
CA GLU A 106 -13.31 1.99 4.35
C GLU A 106 -12.45 2.18 3.09
N TYR A 107 -11.30 2.85 3.21
CA TYR A 107 -10.38 3.03 2.09
C TYR A 107 -9.79 1.70 1.60
N PHE A 108 -9.53 0.77 2.51
CA PHE A 108 -9.06 -0.58 2.16
C PHE A 108 -10.12 -1.36 1.37
N ASP A 109 -11.38 -1.35 1.80
CA ASP A 109 -12.46 -2.05 1.08
C ASP A 109 -12.66 -1.46 -0.33
N ARG A 110 -12.68 -0.11 -0.45
CA ARG A 110 -12.74 0.58 -1.76
C ARG A 110 -11.58 0.21 -2.68
N LEU A 111 -10.35 0.12 -2.14
CA LEU A 111 -9.20 -0.31 -2.93
C LEU A 111 -9.33 -1.78 -3.33
N CYS A 112 -9.73 -2.66 -2.42
CA CYS A 112 -9.92 -4.08 -2.71
C CYS A 112 -10.94 -4.31 -3.84
N GLU A 113 -12.02 -3.53 -3.88
CA GLU A 113 -12.98 -3.60 -5.00
C GLU A 113 -12.35 -3.20 -6.34
N ARG A 114 -11.54 -2.14 -6.37
CA ARG A 114 -10.81 -1.73 -7.58
C ARG A 114 -9.80 -2.80 -8.01
N LEU A 115 -9.05 -3.37 -7.08
CA LEU A 115 -8.09 -4.44 -7.34
C LEU A 115 -8.78 -5.72 -7.82
N ARG A 116 -9.94 -6.09 -7.24
CA ARG A 116 -10.74 -7.23 -7.71
C ARG A 116 -11.25 -7.02 -9.14
N LYS A 117 -11.68 -5.80 -9.49
CA LYS A 117 -12.09 -5.48 -10.86
C LYS A 117 -10.91 -5.58 -11.84
N ALA A 118 -9.72 -5.11 -11.47
CA ALA A 118 -8.51 -5.25 -12.27
C ALA A 118 -8.07 -6.73 -12.41
N SER A 119 -8.10 -7.48 -11.32
CA SER A 119 -7.77 -8.91 -11.31
C SER A 119 -8.73 -9.74 -12.16
N LYS A 120 -10.04 -9.45 -12.15
CA LYS A 120 -11.03 -10.08 -13.05
C LYS A 120 -10.76 -9.82 -14.53
N LYS A 121 -10.15 -8.67 -14.85
CA LYS A 121 -9.74 -8.31 -16.22
C LYS A 121 -8.39 -8.91 -16.62
N MET A 122 -7.80 -9.78 -15.79
CA MET A 122 -6.45 -10.33 -15.94
C MET A 122 -5.37 -9.24 -16.09
N GLU A 123 -5.62 -8.05 -15.54
CA GLU A 123 -4.69 -6.93 -15.63
C GLU A 123 -3.61 -7.07 -14.55
N CYS A 124 -2.33 -7.11 -14.96
CA CYS A 124 -1.22 -7.07 -14.01
C CYS A 124 -1.24 -5.76 -13.21
N ILE A 125 -1.10 -5.83 -11.89
CA ILE A 125 -1.15 -4.68 -10.99
C ILE A 125 0.29 -4.35 -10.57
N LYS A 126 0.82 -3.26 -11.12
CA LYS A 126 2.16 -2.76 -10.80
C LYS A 126 2.06 -1.75 -9.66
N LEU A 127 2.96 -1.85 -8.70
CA LEU A 127 3.12 -0.91 -7.61
C LEU A 127 4.49 -0.27 -7.69
N ARG A 128 4.55 1.06 -7.75
CA ARG A 128 5.78 1.82 -7.67
C ARG A 128 5.81 2.62 -6.38
N ILE A 129 6.89 2.51 -5.62
CA ILE A 129 7.11 3.29 -4.40
C ILE A 129 8.21 4.30 -4.68
N ILE A 130 7.91 5.59 -4.47
CA ILE A 130 8.81 6.72 -4.76
C ILE A 130 9.00 7.53 -3.49
N ASP A 131 10.26 7.73 -3.09
CA ASP A 131 10.62 8.66 -2.02
C ASP A 131 10.59 10.08 -2.61
N TRP A 132 9.46 10.78 -2.44
CA TRP A 132 9.24 12.10 -3.00
C TRP A 132 9.78 13.22 -2.11
N GLY A 133 9.69 13.05 -0.78
CA GLY A 133 10.25 13.99 0.19
C GLY A 133 9.55 15.36 0.27
N SER A 134 8.40 15.52 -0.39
CA SER A 134 7.56 16.74 -0.33
C SER A 134 6.09 16.39 -0.12
N ASP A 135 5.31 17.29 0.48
CA ASP A 135 3.86 17.13 0.60
C ASP A 135 3.10 17.55 -0.65
N GLU A 136 3.71 18.41 -1.46
CA GLU A 136 3.16 18.85 -2.73
C GLU A 136 3.39 17.75 -3.74
N ILE A 137 2.35 16.96 -3.98
CA ILE A 137 2.28 16.10 -5.15
C ILE A 137 1.64 16.96 -6.23
N SER A 138 2.40 17.35 -7.24
CA SER A 138 1.90 18.03 -8.43
C SER A 138 1.07 17.01 -9.22
N ILE A 139 -0.17 16.81 -8.79
CA ILE A 139 -1.12 16.01 -9.54
C ILE A 139 -1.65 16.93 -10.63
N ALA A 140 -1.28 16.69 -11.88
CA ALA A 140 -1.91 17.38 -13.01
C ALA A 140 -3.41 17.05 -12.99
N PHE A 141 -4.23 18.08 -12.75
CA PHE A 141 -5.68 18.01 -12.80
C PHE A 141 -6.17 17.89 -14.25
#